data_AF-A0A132NW73-F1
#
_entry.id   AF-A0A132NW73-F1
#
_cell.length_a   1.000
_cell.length_b   1.000
_cell.length_c   1.000
_cell.angle_alpha   90.00
_cell.angle_beta   90.00
_cell.angle_gamma   90.00
#
_symmetry.space_group_name_H-M   'P 1'
#
loop_
_entity.id
_entity.type
_entity.pdbx_description
1 polymer ?
#
loop_
_entity_poly.entity_id
_entity_poly.type
_entity_poly.pdbx_seq_one_letter_code
_entity_poly.pdbx_strand_id
1 'polypeptide(L)'
;MVDWKGYAALRSPTHSLNHAIVGFISQCRVESTELDARSRLISLIRTASYDLCAQITFESFGSWDVGLANPTSDIDLQIVRPGKRSFAIPRLIDSLKQSFSVVDYPVTMDPAYLRLCHTQSGLEIELYVFDEGRCEEYLSRNSRAMAAFFSTNPILCALYMVIKHLLKRASLYCPGDIAKGTPLEYADDDEEVADPIEPTAHKPGISGYVLCWLIVAFARIGLQEMGEEPLLESSTSLYTIAEILVLFLHYYAYVFNYHINYLQIENEQSTEIKILRRSTDARHPIKDKRAQLRLGIHDGPNGIRVCRVPPTSTLYEVMRRVIPLEDMPLIILNTELGINITEKIHDYESVRNLFQDTLSLLKEYVEGSIRILDLSAVLGFTEDYWSQRSRISSFVTKRTTIS
;
A
#
# COMPACT_ATOMS: atom_id res chain seq x y z
N MET A 1 46.26 10.16 -34.77
CA MET A 1 44.84 9.79 -34.66
C MET A 1 44.76 8.61 -33.72
N VAL A 2 44.26 8.81 -32.50
CA VAL A 2 44.06 7.73 -31.53
C VAL A 2 42.79 6.99 -31.96
N ASP A 3 42.91 5.69 -32.25
CA ASP A 3 41.83 4.85 -32.75
C ASP A 3 40.86 4.55 -31.59
N TRP A 4 39.65 5.11 -31.62
CA TRP A 4 38.63 5.03 -30.56
C TRP A 4 37.93 3.66 -30.45
N LYS A 5 38.51 2.60 -31.01
CA LYS A 5 37.88 1.26 -31.14
C LYS A 5 37.75 0.46 -29.84
N GLY A 6 38.26 0.96 -28.71
CA GLY A 6 38.15 0.29 -27.39
C GLY A 6 36.92 0.68 -26.56
N TYR A 7 36.09 1.63 -27.02
CA TYR A 7 35.02 2.22 -26.22
C TYR A 7 33.71 1.41 -26.17
N ALA A 8 33.61 0.28 -26.88
CA ALA A 8 32.44 -0.60 -26.81
C ALA A 8 32.22 -1.21 -25.40
N ALA A 9 33.23 -1.14 -24.53
CA ALA A 9 33.17 -1.55 -23.11
C ALA A 9 32.94 -0.38 -22.14
N LEU A 10 32.46 0.79 -22.59
CA LEU A 10 32.24 1.95 -21.73
C LEU A 10 31.17 1.76 -20.65
N ARG A 11 30.22 0.85 -20.85
CA ARG A 11 29.09 0.65 -19.95
C ARG A 11 29.20 -0.72 -19.31
N SER A 12 29.37 -0.76 -17.98
CA SER A 12 29.25 -2.02 -17.24
C SER A 12 27.83 -2.58 -17.40
N PRO A 13 27.65 -3.91 -17.29
CA PRO A 13 26.33 -4.53 -17.28
C PRO A 13 25.40 -3.91 -16.21
N THR A 14 25.93 -3.59 -15.03
CA THR A 14 25.19 -2.89 -13.95
C THR A 14 24.74 -1.49 -14.36
N HIS A 15 25.57 -0.74 -15.09
CA HIS A 15 25.19 0.57 -15.61
C HIS A 15 24.09 0.47 -16.68
N SER A 16 24.15 -0.56 -17.52
CA SER A 16 23.10 -0.83 -18.52
C SER A 16 21.78 -1.25 -17.86
N LEU A 17 21.84 -2.08 -16.82
CA LEU A 17 20.69 -2.44 -16.00
C LEU A 17 20.06 -1.20 -15.36
N ASN A 18 20.88 -0.31 -14.77
CA ASN A 18 20.41 0.94 -14.20
C ASN A 18 19.67 1.80 -15.23
N HIS A 19 20.22 1.96 -16.43
CA HIS A 19 19.55 2.70 -17.51
C HIS A 19 18.23 2.07 -17.92
N ALA A 20 18.17 0.74 -18.04
CA ALA A 20 16.93 0.03 -18.35
C ALA A 20 15.87 0.27 -17.27
N ILE A 21 16.23 0.18 -15.99
CA ILE A 21 15.32 0.40 -14.86
C ILE A 21 14.83 1.85 -14.85
N VAL A 22 15.71 2.83 -15.07
CA VAL A 22 15.32 4.25 -15.19
C VAL A 22 14.32 4.46 -16.34
N GLY A 23 14.55 3.83 -17.48
CA GLY A 23 13.63 3.87 -18.62
C GLY A 23 12.28 3.19 -18.36
N PHE A 24 12.24 2.17 -17.50
CA PHE A 24 10.99 1.57 -17.02
C PHE A 24 10.26 2.51 -16.04
N ILE A 25 10.99 3.12 -15.09
CA ILE A 25 10.42 4.04 -14.11
C ILE A 25 9.82 5.27 -14.79
N SER A 26 10.46 5.81 -15.84
CA SER A 26 9.91 6.97 -16.55
C SER A 26 8.53 6.68 -17.15
N GLN A 27 8.27 5.42 -17.55
CA GLN A 27 6.97 4.98 -18.03
C GLN A 27 5.95 4.81 -16.90
N CYS A 28 6.40 4.52 -15.67
CA CYS A 28 5.54 4.35 -14.49
C CYS A 28 5.09 5.68 -13.87
N ARG A 29 5.73 6.80 -14.19
CA ARG A 29 5.44 8.11 -13.58
C ARG A 29 4.17 8.71 -14.13
N VAL A 30 3.44 9.39 -13.24
CA VAL A 30 2.24 10.16 -13.62
C VAL A 30 2.66 11.41 -14.38
N GLU A 31 2.06 11.63 -15.55
CA GLU A 31 2.28 12.80 -16.40
C GLU A 31 1.33 13.95 -16.08
N SER A 32 1.66 15.16 -16.55
CA SER A 32 0.88 16.38 -16.30
C SER A 32 -0.60 16.25 -16.68
N THR A 33 -0.91 15.58 -17.79
CA THR A 33 -2.30 15.34 -18.21
C THR A 33 -3.05 14.43 -17.24
N GLU A 34 -2.38 13.45 -16.67
CA GLU A 34 -2.95 12.53 -15.69
C GLU A 34 -3.07 13.17 -14.31
N LEU A 35 -2.18 14.12 -13.97
CA LEU A 35 -2.31 14.97 -12.78
C LEU A 35 -3.54 15.90 -12.88
N ASP A 36 -3.77 16.51 -14.05
CA ASP A 36 -4.94 17.35 -14.31
C ASP A 36 -6.23 16.52 -14.25
N ALA A 37 -6.23 15.33 -14.85
CA ALA A 37 -7.36 14.40 -14.78
C ALA A 37 -7.78 14.12 -13.32
N ARG A 38 -6.81 13.76 -12.47
CA ARG A 38 -7.05 13.49 -11.04
C ARG A 38 -7.54 14.73 -10.30
N SER A 39 -6.91 15.88 -10.50
CA SER A 39 -7.32 17.15 -9.90
C SER A 39 -8.77 17.50 -10.22
N ARG A 40 -9.19 17.31 -11.49
CA ARG A 40 -10.59 17.51 -11.92
C ARG A 40 -11.55 16.56 -11.21
N LEU A 41 -11.22 15.27 -11.13
CA LEU A 41 -12.08 14.27 -10.48
C LEU A 41 -12.20 14.51 -8.97
N ILE A 42 -11.10 14.80 -8.29
CA ILE A 42 -11.08 15.17 -6.87
C ILE A 42 -11.95 16.41 -6.64
N SER A 43 -11.83 17.43 -7.51
CA SER A 43 -12.66 18.63 -7.41
C SER A 43 -14.14 18.33 -7.59
N LEU A 44 -14.52 17.46 -8.54
CA LEU A 44 -15.92 17.10 -8.77
C LEU A 44 -16.54 16.45 -7.53
N ILE A 45 -15.84 15.50 -6.92
CA ILE A 45 -16.30 14.81 -5.72
C ILE A 45 -16.35 15.78 -4.53
N ARG A 46 -15.33 16.62 -4.38
CA ARG A 46 -15.26 17.61 -3.31
C ARG A 46 -16.43 18.59 -3.39
N THR A 47 -16.72 19.13 -4.57
CA THR A 47 -17.87 20.02 -4.78
C THR A 47 -19.18 19.33 -4.43
N ALA A 48 -19.42 18.13 -4.98
CA ALA A 48 -20.63 17.36 -4.67
C ALA A 48 -20.77 17.04 -3.18
N SER A 49 -19.64 16.82 -2.48
CA SER A 49 -19.64 16.56 -1.04
C SER A 49 -19.98 17.82 -0.23
N TYR A 50 -19.42 18.98 -0.60
CA TYR A 50 -19.72 20.25 0.07
C TYR A 50 -21.14 20.75 -0.17
N ASP A 51 -21.73 20.46 -1.33
CA ASP A 51 -23.13 20.76 -1.62
C ASP A 51 -24.09 20.01 -0.68
N LEU A 52 -23.69 18.83 -0.20
CA LEU A 52 -24.45 18.08 0.81
C LEU A 52 -24.22 18.60 2.22
N CYS A 53 -22.96 18.87 2.58
CA CYS A 53 -22.60 19.37 3.89
C CYS A 53 -21.35 20.24 3.83
N ALA A 54 -21.51 21.55 4.04
CA ALA A 54 -20.41 22.51 3.98
C ALA A 54 -19.36 22.35 5.11
N GLN A 55 -19.71 21.66 6.20
CA GLN A 55 -18.87 21.52 7.40
C GLN A 55 -17.99 20.27 7.39
N ILE A 56 -17.89 19.55 6.28
CA ILE A 56 -17.02 18.37 6.18
C ILE A 56 -15.55 18.75 6.07
N THR A 57 -14.68 17.89 6.60
CA THR A 57 -13.26 17.87 6.21
C THR A 57 -13.09 16.89 5.05
N PHE A 58 -12.36 17.29 4.02
CA PHE A 58 -12.13 16.50 2.82
C PHE A 58 -10.63 16.45 2.53
N GLU A 59 -10.04 15.25 2.58
CA GLU A 59 -8.61 15.06 2.39
C GLU A 59 -8.34 13.89 1.44
N SER A 60 -7.28 13.97 0.66
CA SER A 60 -6.73 12.83 -0.06
C SER A 60 -5.74 12.06 0.82
N PHE A 61 -5.59 10.77 0.56
CA PHE A 61 -4.54 9.97 1.17
C PHE A 61 -4.03 8.89 0.20
N GLY A 62 -3.21 7.96 0.71
CA GLY A 62 -2.81 6.77 -0.03
C GLY A 62 -1.69 7.03 -1.03
N SER A 63 -1.60 6.20 -2.07
CA SER A 63 -0.43 6.21 -2.96
C SER A 63 -0.21 7.54 -3.68
N TRP A 64 -1.30 8.29 -3.90
CA TRP A 64 -1.26 9.61 -4.51
C TRP A 64 -0.52 10.63 -3.64
N ASP A 65 -0.95 10.83 -2.40
CA ASP A 65 -0.33 11.82 -1.49
C ASP A 65 1.10 11.44 -1.09
N VAL A 66 1.43 10.15 -1.08
CA VAL A 66 2.80 9.67 -0.82
C VAL A 66 3.73 9.91 -2.02
N GLY A 67 3.21 10.18 -3.22
CA GLY A 67 4.01 10.31 -4.44
C GLY A 67 4.43 8.96 -5.05
N LEU A 68 3.67 7.90 -4.75
CA LEU A 68 3.90 6.52 -5.19
C LEU A 68 2.80 6.00 -6.15
N ALA A 69 1.93 6.90 -6.61
CA ALA A 69 0.90 6.59 -7.57
C ALA A 69 1.49 6.36 -8.96
N ASN A 70 0.88 5.43 -9.69
CA ASN A 70 1.15 5.20 -11.11
C ASN A 70 -0.05 5.74 -11.92
N PRO A 71 0.05 5.89 -13.25
CA PRO A 71 -1.03 6.40 -14.09
C PRO A 71 -2.38 5.72 -13.88
N THR A 72 -2.39 4.44 -13.51
CA THR A 72 -3.60 3.64 -13.27
C THR A 72 -3.94 3.43 -11.80
N SER A 73 -3.21 4.05 -10.86
CA SER A 73 -3.60 4.07 -9.45
C SER A 73 -4.96 4.75 -9.29
N ASP A 74 -5.77 4.15 -8.45
CA ASP A 74 -6.96 4.72 -7.81
C ASP A 74 -6.64 6.00 -7.01
N ILE A 75 -7.71 6.69 -6.62
CA ILE A 75 -7.65 7.90 -5.80
C ILE A 75 -8.31 7.58 -4.46
N ASP A 76 -7.56 7.65 -3.38
CA ASP A 76 -8.06 7.44 -2.03
C ASP A 76 -8.44 8.79 -1.39
N LEU A 77 -9.67 8.89 -0.90
CA LEU A 77 -10.23 10.10 -0.32
C LEU A 77 -10.88 9.79 1.03
N GLN A 78 -10.70 10.69 1.99
CA GLN A 78 -11.39 10.64 3.27
C GLN A 78 -12.27 11.87 3.46
N ILE A 79 -13.44 11.64 4.04
CA ILE A 79 -14.40 12.66 4.43
C ILE A 79 -14.68 12.50 5.91
N VAL A 80 -14.51 13.57 6.69
CA VAL A 80 -14.94 13.62 8.09
C VAL A 80 -16.19 14.48 8.15
N ARG A 81 -17.29 13.92 8.64
CA ARG A 81 -18.59 14.62 8.76
C ARG A 81 -18.96 14.86 10.23
N PRO A 82 -19.62 15.98 10.56
CA PRO A 82 -20.05 16.28 11.93
C PRO A 82 -21.17 15.34 12.45
N GLY A 83 -21.79 14.53 11.59
CA GLY A 83 -22.70 13.45 11.99
C GLY A 83 -23.36 12.72 10.82
N LYS A 84 -23.88 11.51 11.05
CA LYS A 84 -24.46 10.65 9.98
C LYS A 84 -25.60 11.31 9.20
N ARG A 85 -26.45 12.09 9.87
CA ARG A 85 -27.63 12.73 9.26
C ARG A 85 -27.27 13.94 8.37
N SER A 86 -26.10 14.55 8.56
CA SER A 86 -25.71 15.73 7.77
C SER A 86 -25.10 15.36 6.42
N PHE A 87 -24.60 14.14 6.25
CA PHE A 87 -23.96 13.69 5.01
C PHE A 87 -24.28 12.21 4.75
N ALA A 88 -25.12 11.93 3.74
CA ALA A 88 -25.55 10.58 3.39
C ALA A 88 -24.94 10.14 2.04
N ILE A 89 -24.28 8.98 2.03
CA ILE A 89 -23.65 8.43 0.82
C ILE A 89 -24.64 8.24 -0.35
N PRO A 90 -25.89 7.76 -0.15
CA PRO A 90 -26.86 7.67 -1.25
C PRO A 90 -27.10 9.00 -1.97
N ARG A 91 -27.15 10.12 -1.22
CA ARG A 91 -27.30 11.46 -1.82
C ARG A 91 -26.06 11.89 -2.59
N LEU A 92 -24.87 11.50 -2.14
CA LEU A 92 -23.63 11.73 -2.88
C LEU A 92 -23.61 10.95 -4.20
N ILE A 93 -24.03 9.68 -4.17
CA ILE A 93 -24.18 8.84 -5.36
C ILE A 93 -25.12 9.51 -6.36
N ASP A 94 -26.28 9.99 -5.91
CA ASP A 94 -27.25 10.68 -6.76
C ASP A 94 -26.68 11.93 -7.45
N SER A 95 -25.86 12.71 -6.75
CA SER A 95 -25.17 13.87 -7.32
C SER A 95 -24.09 13.49 -8.33
N LEU A 96 -23.48 12.30 -8.20
CA LEU A 96 -22.35 11.86 -9.02
C LEU A 96 -22.72 10.90 -10.16
N LYS A 97 -23.93 10.36 -10.18
CA LYS A 97 -24.37 9.29 -11.11
C LYS A 97 -24.25 9.61 -12.60
N GLN A 98 -24.23 10.89 -12.97
CA GLN A 98 -24.03 11.29 -14.38
C GLN A 98 -22.58 11.09 -14.86
N SER A 99 -21.61 11.10 -13.94
CA SER A 99 -20.17 11.00 -14.28
C SER A 99 -19.54 9.71 -13.77
N PHE A 100 -20.09 9.10 -12.73
CA PHE A 100 -19.54 7.93 -12.05
C PHE A 100 -20.52 6.77 -12.01
N SER A 101 -19.99 5.55 -12.15
CA SER A 101 -20.68 4.31 -11.80
C SER A 101 -20.24 3.86 -10.40
N VAL A 102 -21.18 3.35 -9.60
CA VAL A 102 -20.87 2.73 -8.31
C VAL A 102 -20.28 1.34 -8.56
N VAL A 103 -19.10 1.08 -7.99
CA VAL A 103 -18.39 -0.21 -8.06
C VAL A 103 -18.69 -1.03 -6.82
N ASP A 104 -18.62 -0.41 -5.64
CA ASP A 104 -18.86 -1.05 -4.35
C ASP A 104 -19.40 -0.01 -3.34
N TYR A 105 -20.37 -0.41 -2.51
CA TYR A 105 -20.95 0.42 -1.45
C TYR A 105 -21.52 -0.50 -0.34
N PRO A 106 -20.68 -1.01 0.56
CA PRO A 106 -21.12 -1.87 1.64
C PRO A 106 -21.77 -1.02 2.73
N VAL A 107 -23.08 -1.20 2.90
CA VAL A 107 -23.95 -0.32 3.70
C VAL A 107 -23.63 -0.37 5.21
N THR A 108 -23.01 -1.45 5.67
CA THR A 108 -22.82 -1.75 7.10
C THR A 108 -21.39 -1.56 7.63
N MET A 109 -20.51 -0.84 6.92
CA MET A 109 -19.11 -0.65 7.35
C MET A 109 -18.86 0.69 8.06
N ASP A 110 -17.96 0.67 9.04
CA ASP A 110 -17.39 1.85 9.70
C ASP A 110 -15.85 1.81 9.59
N PRO A 111 -15.19 2.79 8.94
CA PRO A 111 -15.81 3.92 8.23
C PRO A 111 -16.71 3.46 7.08
N ALA A 112 -17.70 4.28 6.75
CA ALA A 112 -18.54 3.98 5.61
C ALA A 112 -17.71 4.11 4.33
N TYR A 113 -17.80 3.12 3.45
CA TYR A 113 -16.93 3.00 2.27
C TYR A 113 -17.75 3.13 1.00
N LEU A 114 -17.23 3.84 0.00
CA LEU A 114 -17.82 3.95 -1.33
C LEU A 114 -16.71 3.87 -2.39
N ARG A 115 -16.85 2.97 -3.35
CA ARG A 115 -15.98 2.87 -4.52
C ARG A 115 -16.74 3.31 -5.77
N LEU A 116 -16.17 4.28 -6.47
CA LEU A 116 -16.71 4.84 -7.71
C LEU A 116 -15.73 4.60 -8.86
N CYS A 117 -16.24 4.43 -10.07
CA CYS A 117 -15.45 4.46 -11.30
C CYS A 117 -15.93 5.59 -12.20
N HIS A 118 -15.01 6.48 -12.60
CA HIS A 118 -15.32 7.54 -13.53
C HIS A 118 -15.53 6.97 -14.93
N THR A 119 -16.73 7.17 -15.48
CA THR A 119 -17.18 6.50 -16.72
C THR A 119 -16.26 6.77 -17.92
N GLN A 120 -15.73 8.00 -18.06
CA GLN A 120 -14.91 8.36 -19.22
C GLN A 120 -13.45 7.90 -19.07
N SER A 121 -12.79 8.27 -17.96
CA SER A 121 -11.36 7.97 -17.77
C SER A 121 -11.10 6.54 -17.29
N GLY A 122 -12.09 5.87 -16.68
CA GLY A 122 -11.91 4.59 -16.03
C GLY A 122 -11.05 4.66 -14.77
N LEU A 123 -10.88 5.85 -14.17
CA LEU A 123 -10.21 5.99 -12.88
C LEU A 123 -11.17 5.63 -11.76
N GLU A 124 -10.69 4.82 -10.85
CA GLU A 124 -11.42 4.44 -9.65
C GLU A 124 -11.09 5.36 -8.49
N ILE A 125 -12.07 5.56 -7.62
CA ILE A 125 -11.99 6.45 -6.47
C ILE A 125 -12.59 5.72 -5.29
N GLU A 126 -11.82 5.62 -4.23
CA GLU A 126 -12.24 5.06 -2.95
C GLU A 126 -12.51 6.21 -1.97
N LEU A 127 -13.70 6.22 -1.38
CA LEU A 127 -14.11 7.22 -0.42
C LEU A 127 -14.39 6.56 0.93
N TYR A 128 -13.74 7.07 1.96
CA TYR A 128 -13.90 6.65 3.34
C TYR A 128 -14.55 7.78 4.14
N VAL A 129 -15.72 7.53 4.71
CA VAL A 129 -16.53 8.54 5.40
C VAL A 129 -16.57 8.23 6.90
N PHE A 130 -15.94 9.11 7.68
CA PHE A 130 -15.81 9.03 9.13
C PHE A 130 -16.78 10.00 9.82
N ASP A 131 -17.30 9.60 10.98
CA ASP A 131 -18.00 10.51 11.89
C ASP A 131 -16.97 11.26 12.76
N GLU A 132 -17.10 12.58 12.89
CA GLU A 132 -16.16 13.45 13.62
C GLU A 132 -15.90 12.97 15.07
N GLY A 133 -16.93 12.48 15.75
CA GLY A 133 -16.84 11.91 17.10
C GLY A 133 -16.13 10.55 17.20
N ARG A 134 -15.75 9.95 16.06
CA ARG A 134 -14.99 8.69 15.96
C ARG A 134 -13.68 8.87 15.19
N CYS A 135 -13.32 10.11 14.86
CA CYS A 135 -12.15 10.43 14.04
C CYS A 135 -10.86 10.41 14.87
N GLU A 136 -10.51 9.25 15.44
CA GLU A 136 -9.22 9.04 16.09
C GLU A 136 -8.12 8.67 15.07
N GLU A 137 -8.49 8.10 13.92
CA GLU A 137 -7.59 7.64 12.86
C GLU A 137 -7.72 8.50 11.59
N TYR A 138 -6.74 9.36 11.32
CA TYR A 138 -6.65 10.08 10.04
C TYR A 138 -5.72 9.30 9.11
N LEU A 139 -6.27 8.57 8.13
CA LEU A 139 -5.49 7.85 7.10
C LEU A 139 -4.54 8.79 6.33
N SER A 140 -4.93 10.06 6.20
CA SER A 140 -4.10 11.14 5.65
C SER A 140 -2.84 11.46 6.47
N ARG A 141 -2.82 11.22 7.79
CA ARG A 141 -1.62 11.47 8.62
C ARG A 141 -0.50 10.49 8.28
N ASN A 142 -0.83 9.21 8.16
CA ASN A 142 0.13 8.16 7.82
C ASN A 142 0.71 8.40 6.42
N SER A 143 -0.13 8.85 5.49
CA SER A 143 0.28 9.21 4.13
C SER A 143 1.27 10.38 4.10
N ARG A 144 1.09 11.40 4.94
CA ARG A 144 2.02 12.55 5.03
C ARG A 144 3.40 12.17 5.53
N ALA A 145 3.48 11.32 6.56
CA ALA A 145 4.76 10.86 7.09
C ALA A 145 5.53 10.01 6.07
N MET A 146 4.83 9.09 5.42
CA MET A 146 5.38 8.33 4.30
C MET A 146 5.84 9.25 3.16
N ALA A 147 5.04 10.25 2.78
CA ALA A 147 5.39 11.21 1.74
C ALA A 147 6.71 11.93 2.06
N ALA A 148 6.89 12.38 3.31
CA ALA A 148 8.11 13.02 3.76
C ALA A 148 9.33 12.09 3.62
N PHE A 149 9.21 10.84 4.09
CA PHE A 149 10.29 9.85 3.98
C PHE A 149 10.67 9.53 2.53
N PHE A 150 9.68 9.30 1.66
CA PHE A 150 9.91 8.97 0.26
C PHE A 150 10.40 10.17 -0.58
N SER A 151 9.94 11.39 -0.26
CA SER A 151 10.40 12.62 -0.92
C SER A 151 11.88 12.94 -0.65
N THR A 152 12.37 12.60 0.54
CA THR A 152 13.80 12.74 0.88
C THR A 152 14.65 11.63 0.27
N ASN A 153 14.04 10.50 -0.13
CA ASN A 153 14.71 9.36 -0.73
C ASN A 153 14.10 8.95 -2.10
N PRO A 154 14.28 9.73 -3.18
CA PRO A 154 13.63 9.47 -4.48
C PRO A 154 13.95 8.11 -5.09
N ILE A 155 15.11 7.53 -4.76
CA ILE A 155 15.50 6.18 -5.19
C ILE A 155 14.60 5.09 -4.59
N LEU A 156 14.06 5.31 -3.39
CA LEU A 156 13.13 4.38 -2.75
C LEU A 156 11.73 4.46 -3.38
N CYS A 157 11.32 5.62 -3.91
CA CYS A 157 10.12 5.73 -4.74
C CYS A 157 10.27 4.91 -6.03
N ALA A 158 11.43 5.02 -6.66
CA ALA A 158 11.77 4.24 -7.84
C ALA A 158 11.76 2.73 -7.54
N LEU A 159 12.32 2.32 -6.40
CA LEU A 159 12.28 0.92 -5.94
C LEU A 159 10.83 0.45 -5.74
N TYR A 160 10.00 1.25 -5.07
CA TYR A 160 8.58 0.95 -4.87
C TYR A 160 7.86 0.70 -6.20
N MET A 161 8.06 1.57 -7.20
CA MET A 161 7.43 1.41 -8.52
C MET A 161 7.82 0.09 -9.19
N VAL A 162 9.10 -0.28 -9.13
CA VAL A 162 9.62 -1.54 -9.71
C VAL A 162 9.02 -2.75 -9.00
N ILE A 163 9.10 -2.79 -7.66
CA ILE A 163 8.61 -3.94 -6.88
C ILE A 163 7.09 -4.07 -6.98
N LYS A 164 6.34 -2.96 -6.96
CA LYS A 164 4.88 -2.96 -7.16
C LYS A 164 4.50 -3.59 -8.49
N HIS A 165 5.19 -3.25 -9.57
CA HIS A 165 4.92 -3.83 -10.90
C HIS A 165 5.27 -5.32 -10.97
N LEU A 166 6.43 -5.70 -10.40
CA LEU A 166 6.83 -7.10 -10.28
C LEU A 166 5.76 -7.94 -9.55
N LEU A 167 5.27 -7.45 -8.40
CA LEU A 167 4.21 -8.11 -7.63
C LEU A 167 2.88 -8.16 -8.39
N LYS A 168 2.50 -7.07 -9.08
CA LYS A 168 1.29 -7.03 -9.92
C LYS A 168 1.33 -8.08 -11.02
N ARG A 169 2.47 -8.21 -11.72
CA ARG A 169 2.64 -9.19 -12.79
C ARG A 169 2.49 -10.63 -12.28
N ALA A 170 3.03 -10.92 -11.10
CA ALA A 170 2.91 -12.22 -10.46
C ALA A 170 1.55 -12.46 -9.78
N SER A 171 0.61 -11.50 -9.85
CA SER A 171 -0.67 -11.53 -9.12
C SER A 171 -0.50 -11.65 -7.59
N LEU A 172 0.61 -11.15 -7.05
CA LEU A 172 0.94 -11.12 -5.61
C LEU A 172 0.80 -9.73 -5.00
N TYR A 173 0.33 -8.74 -5.77
CA TYR A 173 -0.03 -7.42 -5.28
C TYR A 173 -1.55 -7.36 -5.05
N CYS A 174 -1.95 -7.10 -3.80
CA CYS A 174 -3.34 -6.88 -3.46
C CYS A 174 -3.49 -5.44 -2.93
N PRO A 175 -4.01 -4.47 -3.70
CA PRO A 175 -4.38 -3.17 -3.13
C PRO A 175 -5.32 -3.46 -1.94
N GLY A 176 -4.97 -2.90 -0.79
CA GLY A 176 -5.47 -3.44 0.48
C GLY A 176 -6.96 -3.19 0.66
N ASP A 177 -7.74 -4.25 0.90
CA ASP A 177 -9.04 -4.22 1.61
C ASP A 177 -8.78 -3.93 3.12
N ILE A 178 -7.93 -2.94 3.45
CA ILE A 178 -7.53 -2.65 4.83
C ILE A 178 -8.65 -1.90 5.56
N ALA A 179 -9.53 -1.22 4.83
CA ALA A 179 -10.63 -0.47 5.39
C ALA A 179 -12.01 -1.05 5.03
N LYS A 180 -12.08 -2.38 4.83
CA LYS A 180 -13.34 -3.09 5.07
C LYS A 180 -13.55 -3.13 6.58
N GLY A 181 -14.18 -2.08 7.11
CA GLY A 181 -14.57 -1.96 8.51
C GLY A 181 -15.31 -3.19 9.04
N THR A 182 -15.37 -3.31 10.36
CA THR A 182 -16.16 -4.38 10.99
C THR A 182 -17.64 -4.16 10.64
N PRO A 183 -18.41 -5.20 10.26
CA PRO A 183 -19.86 -5.05 10.09
C PRO A 183 -20.47 -4.49 11.38
N LEU A 184 -21.20 -3.38 11.29
CA LEU A 184 -21.94 -2.82 12.41
C LEU A 184 -23.14 -3.72 12.72
N GLU A 185 -23.09 -4.47 13.83
CA GLU A 185 -24.28 -5.02 14.49
C GLU A 185 -25.02 -3.90 15.22
N TYR A 186 -25.65 -2.98 14.49
CA TYR A 186 -26.70 -2.14 15.05
C TYR A 186 -27.86 -2.07 14.06
N ALA A 187 -28.93 -2.74 14.45
CA ALA A 187 -30.26 -2.62 13.89
C ALA A 187 -30.82 -1.20 14.13
N ASP A 188 -31.88 -0.92 13.37
CA ASP A 188 -32.80 0.22 13.42
C ASP A 188 -32.36 1.47 12.63
N ASP A 189 -32.81 1.56 11.37
CA ASP A 189 -34.01 2.34 11.02
C ASP A 189 -34.27 2.31 9.50
N ASP A 190 -35.43 1.75 9.13
CA ASP A 190 -36.31 2.05 7.99
C ASP A 190 -35.75 2.89 6.82
N GLU A 191 -34.95 2.30 5.93
CA GLU A 191 -34.99 2.61 4.49
C GLU A 191 -34.84 1.28 3.73
N GLU A 192 -35.61 1.06 2.65
CA GLU A 192 -35.43 -0.07 1.74
C GLU A 192 -34.04 0.06 1.07
N VAL A 193 -33.03 -0.47 1.75
CA VAL A 193 -31.67 -0.53 1.27
C VAL A 193 -31.60 -1.64 0.22
N ALA A 194 -31.23 -1.26 -1.01
CA ALA A 194 -30.96 -2.18 -2.11
C ALA A 194 -30.02 -3.33 -1.67
N ASP A 195 -30.27 -4.52 -2.20
CA ASP A 195 -29.51 -5.74 -1.86
C ASP A 195 -28.00 -5.48 -1.90
N PRO A 196 -27.26 -5.80 -0.82
CA PRO A 196 -25.82 -5.61 -0.77
C PRO A 196 -25.14 -6.48 -1.83
N ILE A 197 -24.23 -5.89 -2.60
CA ILE A 197 -23.34 -6.64 -3.50
C ILE A 197 -22.31 -7.34 -2.61
N GLU A 198 -22.25 -8.68 -2.66
CA GLU A 198 -21.30 -9.46 -1.88
C GLU A 198 -19.84 -9.06 -2.21
N PRO A 199 -18.94 -8.96 -1.22
CA PRO A 199 -17.54 -8.62 -1.46
C PRO A 199 -16.87 -9.67 -2.34
N THR A 200 -16.21 -9.22 -3.41
CA THR A 200 -15.38 -10.08 -4.26
C THR A 200 -14.29 -10.78 -3.44
N ALA A 201 -14.12 -12.09 -3.65
CA ALA A 201 -13.20 -12.97 -2.93
C ALA A 201 -11.81 -12.33 -2.70
N HIS A 202 -11.32 -12.39 -1.45
CA HIS A 202 -10.00 -11.91 -1.07
C HIS A 202 -8.90 -12.65 -1.87
N LYS A 203 -8.14 -11.89 -2.67
CA LYS A 203 -6.94 -12.41 -3.32
C LYS A 203 -5.75 -12.31 -2.35
N PRO A 204 -4.99 -13.39 -2.13
CA PRO A 204 -3.78 -13.32 -1.32
C PRO A 204 -2.75 -12.42 -2.02
N GLY A 205 -2.16 -11.47 -1.28
CA GLY A 205 -1.13 -10.59 -1.82
C GLY A 205 -0.67 -9.52 -0.84
N ILE A 206 0.44 -8.86 -1.17
CA ILE A 206 1.00 -7.76 -0.40
C ILE A 206 0.33 -6.46 -0.81
N SER A 207 -0.07 -5.66 0.19
CA SER A 207 -0.62 -4.32 -0.05
C SER A 207 0.45 -3.28 -0.31
N GLY A 208 0.07 -2.19 -0.98
CA GLY A 208 0.94 -1.04 -1.16
C GLY A 208 1.49 -0.50 0.17
N TYR A 209 0.67 -0.51 1.22
CA TYR A 209 1.05 -0.07 2.56
C TYR A 209 2.08 -1.01 3.22
N VAL A 210 1.89 -2.33 3.12
CA VAL A 210 2.90 -3.31 3.60
C VAL A 210 4.21 -3.15 2.82
N LEU A 211 4.14 -2.97 1.50
CA LEU A 211 5.33 -2.76 0.67
C LEU A 211 6.09 -1.47 1.08
N CYS A 212 5.39 -0.37 1.40
CA CYS A 212 6.03 0.84 1.92
C CYS A 212 6.84 0.53 3.19
N TRP A 213 6.26 -0.18 4.15
CA TRP A 213 6.94 -0.54 5.39
C TRP A 213 8.10 -1.51 5.19
N LEU A 214 8.01 -2.45 4.26
CA LEU A 214 9.14 -3.29 3.87
C LEU A 214 10.29 -2.44 3.30
N ILE A 215 9.99 -1.44 2.48
CA ILE A 215 11.03 -0.54 1.94
C ILE A 215 11.62 0.35 3.04
N VAL A 216 10.81 0.89 3.95
CA VAL A 216 11.28 1.67 5.11
C VAL A 216 12.20 0.82 6.01
N ALA A 217 11.78 -0.39 6.35
CA ALA A 217 12.57 -1.32 7.16
C ALA A 217 13.90 -1.68 6.48
N PHE A 218 13.87 -1.92 5.17
CA PHE A 218 15.07 -2.20 4.38
C PHE A 218 16.04 -1.01 4.39
N ALA A 219 15.53 0.20 4.12
CA ALA A 219 16.34 1.41 4.06
C ALA A 219 16.99 1.76 5.41
N ARG A 220 16.25 1.59 6.51
CA ARG A 220 16.73 1.94 7.86
C ARG A 220 17.56 0.85 8.53
N ILE A 221 17.22 -0.42 8.31
CA ILE A 221 17.77 -1.56 9.07
C ILE A 221 18.40 -2.59 8.15
N GLY A 222 17.72 -2.95 7.06
CA GLY A 222 18.17 -4.02 6.17
C GLY A 222 19.53 -3.75 5.51
N LEU A 223 19.77 -2.51 5.05
CA LEU A 223 21.08 -2.10 4.56
C LEU A 223 22.16 -2.28 5.63
N GLN A 224 21.90 -1.84 6.86
CA GLN A 224 22.84 -1.99 7.97
C GLN A 224 23.14 -3.46 8.32
N GLU A 225 22.13 -4.34 8.30
CA GLU A 225 22.33 -5.79 8.52
C GLU A 225 23.17 -6.44 7.42
N MET A 226 23.20 -5.87 6.22
CA MET A 226 24.07 -6.28 5.11
C MET A 226 25.45 -5.61 5.12
N GLY A 227 25.72 -4.73 6.11
CA GLY A 227 26.98 -3.98 6.19
C GLY A 227 27.05 -2.72 5.32
N GLU A 228 25.90 -2.27 4.81
CA GLU A 228 25.73 -1.10 3.96
C GLU A 228 25.27 0.13 4.76
N GLU A 229 25.45 1.33 4.20
CA GLU A 229 24.98 2.56 4.86
C GLU A 229 23.44 2.70 4.76
N PRO A 230 22.74 2.98 5.88
CA PRO A 230 21.30 3.15 5.85
C PRO A 230 20.89 4.43 5.11
N LEU A 231 19.73 4.38 4.44
CA LEU A 231 19.14 5.52 3.77
C LEU A 231 18.16 6.23 4.70
N LEU A 232 18.68 7.26 5.39
CA LEU A 232 17.93 8.12 6.31
C LEU A 232 17.51 9.43 5.63
N GLU A 233 16.64 10.21 6.28
CA GLU A 233 16.04 11.46 5.76
C GLU A 233 17.06 12.53 5.31
N SER A 234 18.33 12.43 5.74
CA SER A 234 19.42 13.36 5.40
C SER A 234 20.51 12.74 4.50
N SER A 235 20.35 11.49 4.09
CA SER A 235 21.36 10.78 3.32
C SER A 235 21.25 11.08 1.82
N THR A 236 22.38 11.40 1.17
CA THR A 236 22.45 11.35 -0.29
C THR A 236 22.81 9.93 -0.69
N SER A 237 21.90 9.21 -1.31
CA SER A 237 22.16 7.82 -1.72
C SER A 237 23.35 7.76 -2.68
N LEU A 238 24.35 6.94 -2.35
CA LEU A 238 25.47 6.60 -3.24
C LEU A 238 25.11 5.46 -4.21
N TYR A 239 23.97 4.81 -3.99
CA TYR A 239 23.52 3.68 -4.78
C TYR A 239 22.76 4.13 -6.03
N THR A 240 22.93 3.38 -7.09
CA THR A 240 22.07 3.41 -8.27
C THR A 240 20.79 2.60 -8.00
N ILE A 241 19.72 2.82 -8.78
CA ILE A 241 18.47 2.07 -8.57
C ILE A 241 18.66 0.57 -8.85
N ALA A 242 19.58 0.19 -9.73
CA ALA A 242 19.93 -1.20 -9.95
C ALA A 242 20.53 -1.86 -8.70
N GLU A 243 21.44 -1.18 -8.02
CA GLU A 243 22.06 -1.68 -6.78
C GLU A 243 21.03 -1.79 -5.66
N ILE A 244 20.21 -0.74 -5.46
CA ILE A 244 19.14 -0.77 -4.46
C ILE A 244 18.14 -1.90 -4.72
N LEU A 245 17.76 -2.14 -5.99
CA LEU A 245 16.87 -3.25 -6.35
C LEU A 245 17.50 -4.60 -5.99
N VAL A 246 18.76 -4.83 -6.37
CA VAL A 246 19.48 -6.08 -6.07
C VAL A 246 19.59 -6.30 -4.56
N LEU A 247 19.97 -5.26 -3.82
CA LEU A 247 20.10 -5.31 -2.35
C LEU A 247 18.75 -5.59 -1.68
N PHE A 248 17.67 -4.93 -2.12
CA PHE A 248 16.32 -5.16 -1.58
C PHE A 248 15.86 -6.61 -1.82
N LEU A 249 16.00 -7.10 -3.06
CA LEU A 249 15.64 -8.47 -3.41
C LEU A 249 16.48 -9.47 -2.62
N HIS A 250 17.78 -9.26 -2.51
CA HIS A 250 18.68 -10.12 -1.76
C HIS A 250 18.33 -10.17 -0.28
N TYR A 251 18.08 -9.00 0.33
CA TYR A 251 17.74 -8.90 1.75
C TYR A 251 16.51 -9.73 2.10
N TYR A 252 15.40 -9.50 1.39
CA TYR A 252 14.15 -10.21 1.67
C TYR A 252 14.11 -11.64 1.14
N ALA A 253 14.97 -12.01 0.19
CA ALA A 253 15.06 -13.40 -0.26
C ALA A 253 15.91 -14.28 0.68
N TYR A 254 17.01 -13.75 1.22
CA TYR A 254 18.07 -14.56 1.84
C TYR A 254 18.54 -14.08 3.22
N VAL A 255 18.52 -12.78 3.51
CA VAL A 255 19.12 -12.22 4.73
C VAL A 255 18.11 -12.14 5.88
N PHE A 256 16.92 -11.60 5.61
CA PHE A 256 15.89 -11.45 6.65
C PHE A 256 15.40 -12.81 7.14
N ASN A 257 15.62 -13.11 8.42
CA ASN A 257 15.23 -14.39 9.00
C ASN A 257 13.76 -14.37 9.45
N TYR A 258 12.85 -14.72 8.56
CA TYR A 258 11.41 -14.76 8.82
C TYR A 258 11.01 -15.69 9.98
N HIS A 259 11.77 -16.74 10.28
CA HIS A 259 11.45 -17.67 11.37
C HIS A 259 11.79 -17.12 12.75
N ILE A 260 12.75 -16.21 12.84
CA ILE A 260 13.26 -15.68 14.12
C ILE A 260 12.83 -14.23 14.31
N ASN A 261 12.63 -13.47 13.24
CA ASN A 261 12.41 -12.04 13.32
C ASN A 261 11.00 -11.65 12.90
N TYR A 262 10.56 -10.49 13.38
CA TYR A 262 9.40 -9.75 12.89
C TYR A 262 9.71 -8.25 12.90
N LEU A 263 8.92 -7.50 12.14
CA LEU A 263 9.00 -6.05 12.10
C LEU A 263 7.95 -5.44 13.04
N GLN A 264 8.32 -4.38 13.75
CA GLN A 264 7.40 -3.62 14.58
C GLN A 264 7.52 -2.14 14.22
N ILE A 265 6.45 -1.58 13.69
CA ILE A 265 6.26 -0.15 13.51
C ILE A 265 5.95 0.41 14.89
N GLU A 266 6.83 1.29 15.37
CA GLU A 266 6.70 1.94 16.68
C GLU A 266 5.89 3.23 16.58
N ASN A 267 6.07 3.93 15.45
CA ASN A 267 5.44 5.21 15.18
C ASN A 267 5.33 5.46 13.67
N GLU A 268 4.12 5.65 13.16
CA GLU A 268 3.90 5.89 11.73
C GLU A 268 4.34 7.29 11.30
N GLN A 269 4.26 8.28 12.20
CA GLN A 269 4.55 9.69 11.92
C GLN A 269 6.04 9.97 11.72
N SER A 270 6.90 9.28 12.47
CA SER A 270 8.35 9.34 12.32
C SER A 270 8.91 8.20 11.47
N THR A 271 8.05 7.33 10.92
CA THR A 271 8.44 6.10 10.20
C THR A 271 9.41 5.22 11.02
N GLU A 272 9.22 5.19 12.34
CA GLU A 272 10.05 4.39 13.26
C GLU A 272 9.64 2.92 13.18
N ILE A 273 10.62 2.06 12.89
CA ILE A 273 10.44 0.62 12.77
C ILE A 273 11.63 -0.10 13.41
N LYS A 274 11.37 -1.27 14.01
CA LYS A 274 12.36 -2.12 14.67
C LYS A 274 12.27 -3.55 14.14
N ILE A 275 13.41 -4.24 14.14
CA ILE A 275 13.47 -5.71 14.01
C ILE A 275 13.50 -6.28 15.42
N LEU A 276 12.53 -7.15 15.72
CA LEU A 276 12.43 -7.81 17.00
C LEU A 276 12.48 -9.33 16.81
N ARG A 277 13.03 -10.03 17.80
CA ARG A 277 13.07 -11.49 17.80
C ARG A 277 11.74 -12.05 18.30
N ARG A 278 11.19 -13.01 17.56
CA ARG A 278 10.10 -13.89 17.97
C ARG A 278 10.54 -14.62 19.25
N SER A 279 9.69 -14.61 20.27
CA SER A 279 9.96 -15.33 21.52
C SER A 279 9.97 -16.84 21.23
N THR A 280 11.07 -17.52 21.58
CA THR A 280 11.23 -18.98 21.43
C THR A 280 10.44 -19.79 22.45
N ASP A 281 9.80 -19.15 23.43
CA ASP A 281 9.06 -19.86 24.49
C ASP A 281 7.67 -20.27 24.00
N ALA A 282 7.60 -21.46 23.40
CA ALA A 282 6.38 -22.12 22.92
C ALA A 282 5.46 -22.67 24.04
N ARG A 283 5.36 -22.02 25.21
CA ARG A 283 4.62 -22.58 26.35
C ARG A 283 3.69 -21.59 27.04
N HIS A 284 2.48 -21.49 26.50
CA HIS A 284 1.25 -21.99 27.12
C HIS A 284 0.05 -21.21 26.57
N PRO A 285 -0.93 -21.84 25.91
CA PRO A 285 -2.25 -21.24 25.87
C PRO A 285 -2.74 -21.16 27.32
N ILE A 286 -2.95 -19.95 27.85
CA ILE A 286 -3.59 -19.74 29.15
C ILE A 286 -4.99 -20.33 29.02
N LYS A 287 -5.19 -21.57 29.48
CA LYS A 287 -6.50 -22.26 29.45
C LYS A 287 -7.46 -21.76 30.54
N ASP A 288 -7.00 -20.90 31.45
CA ASP A 288 -7.79 -20.40 32.56
C ASP A 288 -8.55 -19.11 32.18
N LYS A 289 -9.87 -19.23 32.01
CA LYS A 289 -10.80 -18.11 31.73
C LYS A 289 -10.72 -16.99 32.76
N ARG A 290 -10.41 -17.29 34.03
CA ARG A 290 -10.33 -16.27 35.09
C ARG A 290 -9.05 -15.43 34.97
N ALA A 291 -7.97 -16.02 34.49
CA ALA A 291 -6.72 -15.30 34.20
C ALA A 291 -6.85 -14.47 32.92
N GLN A 292 -7.53 -14.99 31.89
CA GLN A 292 -7.83 -14.26 30.65
C GLN A 292 -8.64 -12.98 30.91
N LEU A 293 -9.69 -13.05 31.74
CA LEU A 293 -10.52 -11.90 32.12
C LEU A 293 -9.76 -10.83 32.93
N ARG A 294 -8.84 -11.24 33.81
CA ARG A 294 -7.98 -10.30 34.58
C ARG A 294 -6.96 -9.57 33.71
N LEU A 295 -6.62 -10.16 32.56
CA LEU A 295 -5.70 -9.60 31.57
C LEU A 295 -6.43 -8.84 30.45
N GLY A 296 -7.73 -8.59 30.62
CA GLY A 296 -8.52 -7.81 29.68
C GLY A 296 -8.74 -8.48 28.32
N ILE A 297 -8.60 -9.81 28.24
CA ILE A 297 -9.00 -10.60 27.07
C ILE A 297 -10.50 -10.85 27.19
N HIS A 298 -11.29 -10.15 26.38
CA HIS A 298 -12.73 -10.29 26.29
C HIS A 298 -13.10 -10.99 24.99
N ASP A 299 -14.03 -11.95 25.05
CA ASP A 299 -14.71 -12.43 23.86
C ASP A 299 -15.60 -11.28 23.35
N GLY A 300 -15.26 -10.70 22.20
CA GLY A 300 -16.12 -9.75 21.51
C GLY A 300 -17.39 -10.44 20.98
N PRO A 301 -18.43 -9.67 20.60
CA PRO A 301 -19.74 -10.21 20.19
C PRO A 301 -19.64 -11.22 19.02
N ASN A 302 -18.60 -11.12 18.19
CA ASN A 302 -18.37 -11.98 17.03
C ASN A 302 -17.27 -13.05 17.23
N GLY A 303 -16.85 -13.32 18.47
CA GLY A 303 -15.76 -14.26 18.77
C GLY A 303 -14.34 -13.71 18.55
N ILE A 304 -14.22 -12.42 18.22
CA ILE A 304 -12.94 -11.71 18.14
C ILE A 304 -12.48 -11.38 19.56
N ARG A 305 -11.34 -11.92 19.99
CA ARG A 305 -10.79 -11.65 21.33
C ARG A 305 -10.10 -10.30 21.36
N VAL A 306 -10.64 -9.36 22.13
CA VAL A 306 -10.04 -8.04 22.36
C VAL A 306 -9.21 -8.11 23.63
N CYS A 307 -7.91 -7.77 23.57
CA CYS A 307 -7.03 -7.75 24.74
C CYS A 307 -6.70 -6.31 25.12
N ARG A 308 -7.05 -5.87 26.34
CA ARG A 308 -6.50 -4.63 26.91
C ARG A 308 -5.05 -4.89 27.36
N VAL A 309 -4.10 -4.27 26.66
CA VAL A 309 -2.66 -4.47 26.86
C VAL A 309 -2.22 -3.87 28.22
N PRO A 310 -1.58 -4.64 29.11
CA PRO A 310 -0.89 -4.07 30.27
C PRO A 310 0.28 -3.18 29.82
N PRO A 311 0.62 -2.11 30.55
CA PRO A 311 1.68 -1.17 30.14
C PRO A 311 3.08 -1.78 29.91
N THR A 312 3.31 -3.01 30.37
CA THR A 312 4.60 -3.71 30.33
C THR A 312 4.67 -4.86 29.33
N SER A 313 3.57 -5.19 28.63
CA SER A 313 3.55 -6.26 27.63
C SER A 313 3.72 -5.70 26.22
N THR A 314 4.52 -6.37 25.38
CA THR A 314 4.65 -5.98 23.97
C THR A 314 3.40 -6.38 23.18
N LEU A 315 3.04 -5.63 22.13
CA LEU A 315 1.91 -5.95 21.25
C LEU A 315 2.03 -7.38 20.68
N TYR A 316 3.26 -7.80 20.36
CA TYR A 316 3.56 -9.18 19.94
C TYR A 316 3.14 -10.24 20.97
N GLU A 317 3.45 -10.05 22.25
CA GLU A 317 3.04 -10.97 23.32
C GLU A 317 1.53 -11.06 23.48
N VAL A 318 0.83 -9.97 23.18
CA VAL A 318 -0.64 -9.91 23.21
C VAL A 318 -1.22 -10.63 22.00
N MET A 319 -0.73 -10.35 20.79
CA MET A 319 -1.22 -10.96 19.56
C MET A 319 -0.96 -12.47 19.52
N ARG A 320 0.19 -12.96 20.03
CA ARG A 320 0.49 -14.39 20.15
C ARG A 320 -0.52 -15.15 21.05
N ARG A 321 -1.20 -14.46 21.95
CA ARG A 321 -2.24 -15.05 22.83
C ARG A 321 -3.60 -15.19 22.13
N VAL A 322 -3.80 -14.48 21.01
CA VAL A 322 -5.05 -14.42 20.25
C VAL A 322 -4.97 -15.21 18.93
N ILE A 323 -3.83 -15.14 18.23
CA ILE A 323 -3.59 -15.80 16.94
C ILE A 323 -2.30 -16.63 17.05
N PRO A 324 -2.26 -17.88 16.51
CA PRO A 324 -1.02 -18.62 16.35
C PRO A 324 -0.08 -17.92 15.34
N LEU A 325 0.70 -16.95 15.81
CA LEU A 325 1.67 -16.21 15.00
C LEU A 325 2.81 -17.09 14.45
N GLU A 326 2.94 -18.32 14.95
CA GLU A 326 3.99 -19.27 14.58
C GLU A 326 3.84 -19.76 13.12
N ASP A 327 2.63 -19.72 12.56
CA ASP A 327 2.36 -20.15 11.19
C ASP A 327 2.36 -18.99 10.18
N MET A 328 2.63 -17.74 10.62
CA MET A 328 2.62 -16.57 9.74
C MET A 328 3.98 -16.34 9.04
N PRO A 329 4.00 -16.31 7.70
CA PRO A 329 5.24 -16.28 6.93
C PRO A 329 5.91 -14.89 6.92
N LEU A 330 5.15 -13.82 7.14
CA LEU A 330 5.63 -12.46 7.41
C LEU A 330 4.81 -11.89 8.58
N ILE A 331 5.47 -11.12 9.46
CA ILE A 331 4.81 -10.42 10.57
C ILE A 331 5.33 -8.98 10.59
N ILE A 332 4.41 -8.03 10.42
CA ILE A 332 4.65 -6.60 10.66
C ILE A 332 3.56 -6.10 11.61
N LEU A 333 3.97 -5.72 12.81
CA LEU A 333 3.07 -5.19 13.83
C LEU A 333 3.05 -3.66 13.77
N ASN A 334 1.86 -3.06 13.84
CA ASN A 334 1.71 -1.63 14.05
C ASN A 334 1.27 -1.39 15.50
N THR A 335 2.15 -0.81 16.32
CA THR A 335 1.88 -0.56 17.75
C THR A 335 0.83 0.51 17.97
N GLU A 336 0.78 1.52 17.10
CA GLU A 336 -0.20 2.62 17.19
C GLU A 336 -1.61 2.11 16.91
N LEU A 337 -1.75 1.20 15.92
CA LEU A 337 -3.04 0.60 15.56
C LEU A 337 -3.37 -0.68 16.35
N GLY A 338 -2.40 -1.29 17.01
CA GLY A 338 -2.61 -2.54 17.74
C GLY A 338 -2.87 -3.76 16.86
N ILE A 339 -2.44 -3.75 15.58
CA ILE A 339 -2.76 -4.79 14.58
C ILE A 339 -1.51 -5.38 13.92
N ASN A 340 -1.67 -6.57 13.32
CA ASN A 340 -0.72 -7.13 12.37
C ASN A 340 -1.16 -6.76 10.95
N ILE A 341 -0.42 -5.86 10.31
CA ILE A 341 -0.77 -5.35 8.97
C ILE A 341 -0.55 -6.40 7.86
N THR A 342 0.00 -7.57 8.22
CA THR A 342 0.24 -8.72 7.35
C THR A 342 -0.63 -9.94 7.66
N GLU A 343 -1.64 -9.80 8.53
CA GLU A 343 -2.51 -10.90 8.95
C GLU A 343 -3.19 -11.64 7.78
N LYS A 344 -3.55 -10.91 6.72
CA LYS A 344 -4.20 -11.45 5.50
C LYS A 344 -3.22 -12.05 4.49
N ILE A 345 -1.91 -12.03 4.76
CA ILE A 345 -0.88 -12.51 3.83
C ILE A 345 -0.58 -13.98 4.14
N HIS A 346 -1.29 -14.88 3.46
CA HIS A 346 -1.13 -16.32 3.66
C HIS A 346 -0.04 -16.96 2.80
N ASP A 347 0.29 -16.34 1.65
CA ASP A 347 1.29 -16.85 0.71
C ASP A 347 2.41 -15.83 0.48
N TYR A 348 3.22 -15.61 1.52
CA TYR A 348 4.42 -14.78 1.39
C TYR A 348 5.61 -15.58 0.79
N GLU A 349 5.57 -16.91 0.81
CA GLU A 349 6.63 -17.72 0.21
C GLU A 349 6.67 -17.54 -1.31
N SER A 350 5.51 -17.41 -1.98
CA SER A 350 5.48 -17.03 -3.41
C SER A 350 6.13 -15.67 -3.68
N VAL A 351 6.00 -14.71 -2.76
CA VAL A 351 6.70 -13.41 -2.90
C VAL A 351 8.20 -13.59 -2.77
N ARG A 352 8.64 -14.39 -1.80
CA ARG A 352 10.04 -14.69 -1.60
C ARG A 352 10.66 -15.40 -2.81
N ASN A 353 9.97 -16.39 -3.37
CA ASN A 353 10.38 -17.10 -4.59
C ASN A 353 10.47 -16.14 -5.77
N LEU A 354 9.49 -15.25 -5.94
CA LEU A 354 9.54 -14.21 -6.97
C LEU A 354 10.78 -13.31 -6.83
N PHE A 355 11.17 -12.95 -5.61
CA PHE A 355 12.39 -12.18 -5.37
C PHE A 355 13.66 -12.97 -5.69
N GLN A 356 13.70 -14.27 -5.36
CA GLN A 356 14.81 -15.16 -5.70
C GLN A 356 14.97 -15.35 -7.21
N ASP A 357 13.87 -15.61 -7.91
CA ASP A 357 13.84 -15.78 -9.37
C ASP A 357 14.28 -14.49 -10.07
N THR A 358 13.76 -13.35 -9.63
CA THR A 358 14.13 -12.05 -10.17
C THR A 358 15.61 -11.75 -9.92
N LEU A 359 16.11 -12.01 -8.71
CA LEU A 359 17.53 -11.81 -8.39
C LEU A 359 18.43 -12.69 -9.27
N SER A 360 18.04 -13.94 -9.49
CA SER A 360 18.79 -14.89 -10.34
C SER A 360 18.85 -14.40 -11.79
N LEU A 361 17.72 -13.93 -12.32
CA LEU A 361 17.64 -13.32 -13.65
C LEU A 361 18.54 -12.07 -13.77
N LEU A 362 18.50 -11.17 -12.79
CA LEU A 362 19.33 -9.97 -12.79
C LEU A 362 20.82 -10.31 -12.71
N LYS A 363 21.18 -11.33 -11.93
CA LYS A 363 22.55 -11.85 -11.84
C LYS A 363 23.03 -12.40 -13.18
N GLU A 364 22.23 -13.24 -13.84
CA GLU A 364 22.57 -13.79 -15.17
C GLU A 364 22.75 -12.69 -16.23
N TYR A 365 21.97 -11.60 -16.14
CA TYR A 365 22.16 -10.43 -17.00
C TYR A 365 23.47 -9.69 -16.71
N VAL A 366 23.76 -9.43 -15.43
CA VAL A 366 25.00 -8.73 -15.02
C VAL A 366 26.25 -9.55 -15.35
N GLU A 367 26.18 -10.87 -15.23
CA GLU A 367 27.27 -11.80 -15.60
C GLU A 367 27.41 -11.99 -17.12
N GLY A 368 26.45 -11.49 -17.92
CA GLY A 368 26.50 -11.52 -19.38
C GLY A 368 25.99 -12.83 -20.00
N SER A 369 25.43 -13.74 -19.21
CA SER A 369 24.74 -14.95 -19.69
C SER A 369 23.48 -14.59 -20.47
N ILE A 370 22.79 -13.52 -20.07
CA ILE A 370 21.68 -12.91 -20.82
C ILE A 370 22.16 -11.62 -21.45
N ARG A 371 22.04 -11.50 -22.79
CA ARG A 371 22.50 -10.32 -23.54
C ARG A 371 21.50 -9.17 -23.57
N ILE A 372 20.20 -9.47 -23.48
CA ILE A 372 19.11 -8.49 -23.57
C ILE A 372 18.11 -8.79 -22.46
N LEU A 373 17.89 -7.81 -21.58
CA LEU A 373 16.86 -7.87 -20.55
C LEU A 373 15.71 -6.94 -20.93
N ASP A 374 14.58 -7.51 -21.33
CA ASP A 374 13.35 -6.75 -21.54
C ASP A 374 12.64 -6.57 -20.19
N LEU A 375 12.92 -5.44 -19.52
CA LEU A 375 12.28 -5.12 -18.24
C LEU A 375 10.76 -4.92 -18.36
N SER A 376 10.23 -4.51 -19.52
CA SER A 376 8.79 -4.40 -19.70
C SER A 376 8.14 -5.78 -19.77
N ALA A 377 8.81 -6.75 -20.37
CA ALA A 377 8.40 -8.15 -20.27
C ALA A 377 8.55 -8.68 -18.84
N VAL A 378 9.63 -8.35 -18.12
CA VAL A 378 9.93 -8.89 -16.78
C VAL A 378 9.07 -8.28 -15.67
N LEU A 379 8.88 -6.96 -15.68
CA LEU A 379 8.18 -6.20 -14.65
C LEU A 379 6.72 -5.92 -15.04
N GLY A 380 6.40 -5.95 -16.34
CA GLY A 380 5.03 -5.96 -16.85
C GLY A 380 4.36 -4.58 -16.94
N PHE A 381 3.95 -4.22 -18.16
CA PHE A 381 2.76 -3.41 -18.40
C PHE A 381 1.74 -4.30 -19.11
N THR A 382 0.53 -4.42 -18.55
CA THR A 382 -0.56 -5.13 -19.24
C THR A 382 -1.08 -4.28 -20.40
N GLU A 383 -1.74 -4.87 -21.39
CA GLU A 383 -2.41 -4.08 -22.44
C GLU A 383 -3.43 -3.09 -21.84
N ASP A 384 -4.10 -3.50 -20.75
CA ASP A 384 -5.01 -2.66 -19.99
C ASP A 384 -4.34 -1.41 -19.42
N TYR A 385 -3.06 -1.47 -19.04
CA TYR A 385 -2.33 -0.32 -18.51
C TYR A 385 -2.27 0.83 -19.52
N TRP A 386 -1.87 0.53 -20.76
CA TRP A 386 -1.76 1.55 -21.82
C TRP A 386 -3.12 2.04 -22.29
N SER A 387 -4.11 1.13 -22.38
CA SER A 387 -5.49 1.46 -22.71
C SER A 387 -6.09 2.45 -21.70
N GLN A 388 -5.97 2.16 -20.39
CA GLN A 388 -6.47 3.03 -19.34
C GLN A 388 -5.75 4.38 -19.32
N ARG A 389 -4.42 4.37 -19.47
CA ARG A 389 -3.62 5.60 -19.57
C ARG A 389 -4.09 6.50 -20.72
N SER A 390 -4.35 5.93 -21.90
CA SER A 390 -4.88 6.65 -23.06
C SER A 390 -6.27 7.26 -22.80
N ARG A 391 -7.15 6.54 -22.09
CA ARG A 391 -8.48 7.05 -21.69
C ARG A 391 -8.36 8.25 -20.75
N ILE A 392 -7.44 8.21 -19.79
CA ILE A 392 -7.18 9.31 -18.85
C ILE A 392 -6.73 10.57 -19.61
N SER A 393 -5.75 10.45 -20.50
CA SER A 393 -5.28 11.59 -21.30
C SER A 393 -6.38 12.13 -22.23
N SER A 394 -7.21 11.25 -22.80
CA SER A 394 -8.33 11.63 -23.66
C SER A 394 -9.40 12.44 -22.92
N PHE A 395 -9.67 12.11 -21.66
CA PHE A 395 -10.63 12.83 -20.82
C PHE A 395 -10.25 14.31 -20.65
N VAL A 396 -8.95 14.60 -20.48
CA VAL A 396 -8.46 15.97 -20.28
C VAL A 396 -8.47 16.77 -21.58
N THR A 397 -8.03 16.14 -22.68
CA THR A 397 -7.82 16.79 -23.98
C THR A 397 -9.11 17.05 -24.76
N LYS A 398 -10.17 16.25 -24.57
CA LYS A 398 -11.46 16.44 -25.26
C LYS A 398 -12.25 17.68 -24.81
N ARG A 399 -11.83 18.39 -23.76
CA ARG A 399 -12.48 19.66 -23.32
C ARG A 399 -11.93 20.92 -24.01
N THR A 400 -10.86 20.83 -24.81
CA THR A 400 -10.26 22.00 -25.50
C THR A 400 -10.77 22.23 -26.92
N THR A 401 -11.75 21.44 -27.40
CA THR A 401 -12.29 21.51 -28.77
C THR A 401 -13.79 21.83 -28.81
N ILE A 402 -14.22 22.77 -27.97
CA ILE A 402 -15.51 23.46 -28.17
C ILE A 402 -15.17 24.95 -28.28
N SER A 403 -15.00 25.38 -29.53
CA SER A 403 -14.95 26.78 -29.99
C SER A 403 -16.33 27.23 -30.41
#